data_AF-A0A2V5K1S1-F1
#
_entry.id   AF-A0A2V5K1S1-F1
#
_cell.length_a   1.000
_cell.length_b   1.000
_cell.length_c   1.000
_cell.angle_alpha   90.00
_cell.angle_beta   90.00
_cell.angle_gamma   90.00
#
_symmetry.space_group_name_H-M   'P 1'
#
loop_
_entity.id
_entity.type
_entity.pdbx_description
1 polymer ?
#
loop_
_entity_poly.entity_id
_entity_poly.type
_entity_poly.pdbx_seq_one_letter_code
_entity_poly.pdbx_strand_id
1 'polypeptide(L)'
;MSADHLSMLREMLKALDSQWEFVKGRDSHIEAFETGRRYWQDYYESLQMSDRILEVAQASLPLHATVAVATNGKNELLKLGDRRAWHFPQTGADERGRLFRQGPKGSADVPWIQAGMRYEFRLFGGPEYVKQLAAISVTGVPDATPRATVGPVALDQACLIAVPNPVPVPNRFGRTTITWNTGDGSEGRIYLSEGGNYDGRRPNDSAEAINRLEAIRARGAQYLLLPATAFWWLDHYQKFREHLDAHYRVIVRDENTCIIFDLRQTKANGDDSPNETKAEIKIDQARRDPLFI
;
A
#
# COMPACT_ATOMS: atom_id res chain seq x y z
N MET A 1 11.48 -0.68 18.66
CA MET A 1 11.85 -1.82 17.79
C MET A 1 10.74 -1.99 16.76
N SER A 2 11.05 -2.13 15.46
CA SER A 2 10.01 -2.29 14.43
C SER A 2 9.37 -3.68 14.50
N ALA A 3 8.12 -3.80 14.01
CA ALA A 3 7.43 -5.08 13.92
C ALA A 3 8.24 -6.11 13.09
N ASP A 4 8.88 -5.66 12.00
CA ASP A 4 9.76 -6.48 11.17
C ASP A 4 10.98 -6.99 11.92
N HIS A 5 11.59 -6.17 12.79
CA HIS A 5 12.74 -6.60 13.58
C HIS A 5 12.35 -7.59 14.68
N LEU A 6 11.18 -7.42 15.28
CA LEU A 6 10.62 -8.39 16.24
C LEU A 6 10.21 -9.70 15.56
N SER A 7 9.69 -9.64 14.34
CA SER A 7 9.38 -10.82 13.53
C SER A 7 10.67 -11.54 13.13
N MET A 8 11.68 -10.81 12.64
CA MET A 8 12.99 -11.34 12.33
C MET A 8 13.66 -11.98 13.56
N LEU A 9 13.63 -11.33 14.73
CA LEU A 9 14.18 -11.88 15.96
C LEU A 9 13.41 -13.12 16.43
N ARG A 10 12.08 -13.15 16.30
CA ARG A 10 11.28 -14.35 16.60
C ARG A 10 11.61 -15.51 15.68
N GLU A 11 11.75 -15.26 14.38
CA GLU A 11 12.09 -16.32 13.42
C GLU A 11 13.55 -16.75 13.56
N MET A 12 14.47 -15.84 13.88
CA MET A 12 15.85 -16.21 14.25
C MET A 12 15.89 -17.04 15.54
N LEU A 13 15.10 -16.67 16.56
CA LEU A 13 14.99 -17.44 17.80
C LEU A 13 14.39 -18.82 17.53
N LYS A 14 13.37 -18.93 16.68
CA LYS A 14 12.83 -20.23 16.24
C LYS A 14 13.89 -21.05 15.51
N ALA A 15 14.66 -20.44 14.61
CA ALA A 15 15.73 -21.13 13.91
C ALA A 15 16.86 -21.59 14.87
N LEU A 16 17.18 -20.79 15.89
CA LEU A 16 18.19 -21.13 16.90
C LEU A 16 17.71 -22.22 17.86
N ASP A 17 16.45 -22.14 18.32
CA ASP A 17 15.80 -23.14 19.18
C ASP A 17 15.63 -24.47 18.44
N SER A 18 15.34 -24.38 17.14
CA SER A 18 15.40 -25.49 16.23
C SER A 18 16.83 -26.09 16.24
N GLN A 19 17.88 -25.34 15.93
CA GLN A 19 19.26 -25.89 15.92
C GLN A 19 19.64 -26.56 17.25
N TRP A 20 19.13 -26.06 18.37
CA TRP A 20 19.29 -26.66 19.69
C TRP A 20 18.54 -28.00 19.85
N GLU A 21 17.34 -28.13 19.29
CA GLU A 21 16.57 -29.38 19.29
C GLU A 21 17.08 -30.41 18.27
N PHE A 22 17.74 -29.99 17.19
CA PHE A 22 18.51 -30.87 16.30
C PHE A 22 19.64 -31.58 17.05
N VAL A 23 20.38 -30.86 17.90
CA VAL A 23 21.43 -31.43 18.76
C VAL A 23 20.86 -32.46 19.75
N LYS A 24 19.58 -32.35 20.12
CA LYS A 24 18.88 -33.29 20.99
C LYS A 24 18.19 -34.45 20.27
N GLY A 25 18.24 -34.52 18.94
CA GLY A 25 17.71 -35.63 18.15
C GLY A 25 16.18 -35.70 18.06
N ARG A 26 15.48 -34.55 18.08
CA ARG A 26 14.02 -34.49 17.86
C ARG A 26 13.68 -33.97 16.45
N ASP A 27 12.79 -34.68 15.75
CA ASP A 27 12.38 -34.38 14.35
C ASP A 27 11.64 -33.05 14.17
N SER A 28 11.19 -32.41 15.25
CA SER A 28 10.55 -31.08 15.25
C SER A 28 11.44 -29.96 14.68
N HIS A 29 12.74 -30.22 14.52
CA HIS A 29 13.68 -29.32 13.84
C HIS A 29 13.36 -29.10 12.36
N ILE A 30 12.93 -30.16 11.67
CA ILE A 30 12.76 -30.17 10.22
C ILE A 30 11.56 -29.30 9.85
N GLU A 31 10.44 -29.44 10.57
CA GLU A 31 9.24 -28.64 10.35
C GLU A 31 9.47 -27.14 10.60
N ALA A 32 10.22 -26.78 11.64
CA ALA A 32 10.53 -25.39 11.95
C ALA A 32 11.50 -24.76 10.93
N PHE A 33 12.51 -25.51 10.48
CA PHE A 33 13.41 -25.09 9.41
C PHE A 33 12.67 -24.92 8.07
N GLU A 34 11.82 -25.88 7.70
CA GLU A 34 11.02 -25.80 6.47
C GLU A 34 10.01 -24.65 6.51
N THR A 35 9.37 -24.43 7.66
CA THR A 35 8.46 -23.30 7.88
C THR A 35 9.20 -21.97 7.74
N GLY A 36 10.37 -21.84 8.35
CA GLY A 36 11.22 -20.65 8.22
C GLY A 36 11.69 -20.44 6.78
N ARG A 37 12.13 -21.49 6.09
CA ARG A 37 12.57 -21.43 4.69
C ARG A 37 11.43 -20.99 3.76
N ARG A 38 10.23 -21.55 3.92
CA ARG A 38 9.04 -21.18 3.14
C ARG A 38 8.66 -19.71 3.40
N TYR A 39 8.68 -19.27 4.65
CA TYR A 39 8.41 -17.88 5.01
C TYR A 39 9.39 -16.90 4.34
N TRP A 40 10.70 -17.19 4.40
CA TRP A 40 11.71 -16.32 3.78
C TRP A 40 11.61 -16.32 2.26
N GLN A 41 11.33 -17.47 1.64
CA GLN A 41 11.13 -17.55 0.20
C GLN A 41 9.92 -16.70 -0.23
N ASP A 42 8.77 -16.86 0.44
CA ASP A 42 7.56 -16.07 0.18
C ASP A 42 7.76 -14.56 0.41
N TYR A 43 8.65 -14.19 1.34
CA TYR A 43 9.01 -12.80 1.65
C TYR A 43 9.94 -12.17 0.61
N TYR A 44 10.97 -12.89 0.16
CA TYR A 44 11.87 -12.38 -0.88
C TYR A 44 11.16 -12.27 -2.23
N GLU A 45 10.30 -13.22 -2.56
CA GLU A 45 9.48 -13.16 -3.77
C GLU A 45 8.53 -11.96 -3.76
N SER A 46 7.93 -11.62 -2.60
CA SER A 46 7.08 -10.42 -2.53
C SER A 46 7.85 -9.11 -2.58
N LEU A 47 9.09 -9.07 -2.07
CA LEU A 47 9.96 -7.89 -2.23
C LEU A 47 10.30 -7.67 -3.71
N GLN A 48 10.75 -8.72 -4.43
CA GLN A 48 11.02 -8.62 -5.86
C GLN A 48 9.78 -8.24 -6.66
N MET A 49 8.62 -8.79 -6.29
CA MET A 49 7.34 -8.42 -6.89
C MET A 49 7.00 -6.94 -6.63
N SER A 50 7.27 -6.43 -5.43
CA SER A 50 6.97 -5.03 -5.08
C SER A 50 7.78 -4.04 -5.93
N ASP A 51 9.05 -4.34 -6.22
CA ASP A 51 9.91 -3.48 -7.05
C ASP A 51 9.40 -3.43 -8.50
N ARG A 52 9.08 -4.60 -9.09
CA ARG A 52 8.51 -4.68 -10.44
C ARG A 52 7.15 -3.98 -10.54
N ILE A 53 6.31 -4.12 -9.52
CA ILE A 53 5.02 -3.42 -9.45
C ILE A 53 5.22 -1.90 -9.36
N LEU A 54 6.19 -1.43 -8.58
CA LEU A 54 6.52 -0.01 -8.49
C LEU A 54 6.92 0.55 -9.85
N GLU A 55 7.78 -0.14 -10.61
CA GLU A 55 8.18 0.27 -11.97
C GLU A 55 6.98 0.38 -12.91
N VAL A 56 6.11 -0.64 -12.92
CA VAL A 56 4.89 -0.63 -13.73
C VAL A 56 3.97 0.52 -13.32
N ALA A 57 3.77 0.73 -12.02
CA ALA A 57 2.96 1.83 -11.51
C ALA A 57 3.55 3.19 -11.91
N GLN A 58 4.88 3.35 -11.85
CA GLN A 58 5.61 4.52 -12.31
C GLN A 58 5.37 4.85 -13.78
N ALA A 59 5.41 3.83 -14.65
CA ALA A 59 5.22 4.01 -16.08
C ALA A 59 3.76 4.24 -16.50
N SER A 60 2.79 3.68 -15.77
CA SER A 60 1.40 3.58 -16.23
C SER A 60 0.36 4.39 -15.45
N LEU A 61 0.65 4.77 -14.20
CA LEU A 61 -0.32 5.46 -13.35
C LEU A 61 0.00 6.95 -13.19
N PRO A 62 -1.00 7.84 -13.14
CA PRO A 62 -0.79 9.23 -12.80
C PRO A 62 -0.13 9.40 -11.42
N LEU A 63 0.57 10.53 -11.24
CA LEU A 63 1.04 10.95 -9.92
C LEU A 63 -0.17 11.13 -8.99
N HIS A 64 -0.02 10.76 -7.72
CA HIS A 64 -1.06 10.88 -6.69
C HIS A 64 -2.36 10.09 -6.93
N ALA A 65 -2.40 9.19 -7.91
CA ALA A 65 -3.52 8.28 -8.11
C ALA A 65 -3.79 7.43 -6.85
N THR A 66 -5.06 7.16 -6.56
CA THR A 66 -5.45 6.23 -5.50
C THR A 66 -5.62 4.82 -6.07
N VAL A 67 -4.85 3.86 -5.55
CA VAL A 67 -4.75 2.50 -6.09
C VAL A 67 -5.13 1.50 -5.02
N ALA A 68 -6.18 0.71 -5.26
CA ALA A 68 -6.50 -0.47 -4.47
C ALA A 68 -5.60 -1.64 -4.92
N VAL A 69 -4.92 -2.32 -4.00
CA VAL A 69 -3.95 -3.36 -4.31
C VAL A 69 -4.34 -4.67 -3.63
N ALA A 70 -4.46 -5.77 -4.39
CA ALA A 70 -4.72 -7.09 -3.84
C ALA A 70 -3.47 -7.66 -3.12
N THR A 71 -3.19 -7.11 -1.94
CA THR A 71 -1.93 -7.32 -1.22
C THR A 71 -1.80 -8.66 -0.50
N ASN A 72 -2.91 -9.35 -0.21
CA ASN A 72 -2.92 -10.47 0.74
C ASN A 72 -2.27 -10.12 2.10
N GLY A 73 -2.43 -8.87 2.57
CA GLY A 73 -1.87 -8.37 3.82
C GLY A 73 -0.39 -7.98 3.78
N LYS A 74 0.26 -8.04 2.61
CA LYS A 74 1.67 -7.68 2.43
C LYS A 74 1.83 -6.17 2.20
N ASN A 75 2.38 -5.46 3.19
CA ASN A 75 2.53 -3.99 3.15
C ASN A 75 3.55 -3.52 2.10
N GLU A 76 4.52 -4.35 1.73
CA GLU A 76 5.51 -4.05 0.70
C GLU A 76 4.88 -3.76 -0.66
N LEU A 77 3.71 -4.34 -0.95
CA LEU A 77 2.97 -4.12 -2.19
C LEU A 77 2.26 -2.75 -2.24
N LEU A 78 2.23 -2.02 -1.13
CA LEU A 78 1.73 -0.65 -1.07
C LEU A 78 2.78 0.41 -1.40
N LYS A 79 4.04 0.00 -1.64
CA LYS A 79 5.16 0.88 -2.01
C LYS A 79 5.02 1.37 -3.45
N LEU A 80 4.05 2.23 -3.71
CA LEU A 80 3.76 2.78 -5.05
C LEU A 80 4.30 4.21 -5.25
N GLY A 81 5.19 4.66 -4.37
CA GLY A 81 5.80 6.00 -4.43
C GLY A 81 4.78 7.09 -4.09
N ASP A 82 4.60 8.06 -4.99
CA ASP A 82 3.70 9.20 -4.78
C ASP A 82 2.21 8.87 -4.94
N ARG A 83 1.87 7.63 -5.28
CA ARG A 83 0.47 7.15 -5.37
C ARG A 83 -0.03 6.75 -3.99
N ARG A 84 -1.32 6.97 -3.77
CA ARG A 84 -2.00 6.52 -2.55
C ARG A 84 -2.42 5.07 -2.70
N ALA A 85 -1.60 4.15 -2.23
CA ALA A 85 -1.92 2.72 -2.25
C ALA A 85 -2.78 2.31 -1.05
N TRP A 86 -3.78 1.48 -1.30
CA TRP A 86 -4.69 0.91 -0.30
C TRP A 86 -4.68 -0.61 -0.38
N HIS A 87 -4.72 -1.28 0.77
CA HIS A 87 -4.99 -2.71 0.80
C HIS A 87 -6.35 -3.00 0.15
N PHE A 88 -6.44 -4.12 -0.55
CA PHE A 88 -7.68 -4.71 -1.03
C PHE A 88 -7.66 -6.22 -0.76
N PRO A 89 -8.76 -6.81 -0.26
CA PRO A 89 -9.94 -6.13 0.34
C PRO A 89 -9.63 -5.43 1.67
N GLN A 90 -10.55 -4.57 2.14
CA GLN A 90 -10.50 -3.93 3.47
C GLN A 90 -11.73 -4.28 4.30
N THR A 91 -11.59 -4.20 5.62
CA THR A 91 -12.65 -4.51 6.61
C THR A 91 -13.72 -3.42 6.68
N GLY A 92 -13.46 -2.20 6.18
CA GLY A 92 -14.43 -1.12 6.17
C GLY A 92 -13.89 0.24 5.72
N ALA A 93 -14.80 1.22 5.58
CA ALA A 93 -14.52 2.49 4.90
C ALA A 93 -13.66 3.49 5.70
N ASP A 94 -13.59 3.36 7.02
CA ASP A 94 -12.97 4.38 7.87
C ASP A 94 -12.36 3.81 9.15
N GLU A 95 -11.56 2.76 9.01
CA GLU A 95 -10.72 2.36 10.13
C GLU A 95 -9.65 3.41 10.37
N ARG A 96 -9.74 4.07 11.53
CA ARG A 96 -8.85 5.16 11.97
C ARG A 96 -7.37 4.78 11.85
N GLY A 97 -7.08 3.48 11.93
CA GLY A 97 -5.75 2.89 11.93
C GLY A 97 -5.36 2.41 13.32
N ARG A 98 -4.08 2.13 13.53
CA ARG A 98 -3.56 1.75 14.85
C ARG A 98 -3.40 3.00 15.71
N LEU A 99 -3.79 2.92 16.98
CA LEU A 99 -3.48 3.99 17.94
C LEU A 99 -1.96 4.20 18.00
N PHE A 100 -1.52 5.43 17.74
CA PHE A 100 -0.12 5.83 17.74
C PHE A 100 0.26 6.51 19.05
N ARG A 101 -0.48 7.56 19.41
CA ARG A 101 -0.28 8.38 20.63
C ARG A 101 -1.60 8.98 21.09
N GLN A 102 -1.61 9.48 22.31
CA GLN A 102 -2.72 10.21 22.91
C GLN A 102 -2.18 11.38 23.74
N GLY A 103 -3.05 12.35 24.04
CA GLY A 103 -2.75 13.53 24.84
C GLY A 103 -3.16 14.82 24.14
N PRO A 104 -3.35 15.92 24.88
CA PRO A 104 -3.78 17.21 24.33
C PRO A 104 -2.69 17.85 23.46
N LYS A 105 -1.42 17.58 23.75
CA LYS A 105 -0.27 18.00 22.97
C LYS A 105 0.90 17.06 23.20
N GLY A 106 1.82 17.00 22.26
CA GLY A 106 3.02 16.19 22.42
C GLY A 106 3.89 16.12 21.17
N SER A 107 4.97 15.36 21.28
CA SER A 107 5.89 15.09 20.20
C SER A 107 6.39 13.65 20.29
N ALA A 108 6.53 12.97 19.15
CA ALA A 108 6.98 11.59 19.09
C ALA A 108 7.86 11.33 17.86
N ASP A 109 9.01 10.70 18.10
CA ASP A 109 9.90 10.25 17.04
C ASP A 109 9.38 9.01 16.32
N VAL A 110 9.54 9.01 14.99
CA VAL A 110 9.12 7.97 14.07
C VAL A 110 10.33 7.56 13.20
N PRO A 111 11.18 6.63 13.68
CA PRO A 111 12.45 6.26 13.04
C PRO A 111 12.35 5.13 12.01
N TRP A 112 11.14 4.81 11.53
CA TRP A 112 10.86 3.61 10.75
C TRP A 112 10.18 3.88 9.40
N ILE A 113 10.21 5.13 8.92
CA ILE A 113 9.57 5.50 7.66
C ILE A 113 10.31 4.83 6.49
N GLN A 114 9.59 4.06 5.66
CA GLN A 114 10.18 3.36 4.52
C GLN A 114 10.09 4.19 3.23
N ALA A 115 11.08 4.02 2.35
CA ALA A 115 11.04 4.60 1.01
C ALA A 115 9.86 4.06 0.21
N GLY A 116 9.19 4.94 -0.55
CA GLY A 116 8.04 4.61 -1.38
C GLY A 116 6.75 4.31 -0.63
N MET A 117 6.78 4.29 0.72
CA MET A 117 5.59 4.12 1.56
C MET A 117 4.98 5.48 1.93
N ARG A 118 3.64 5.48 2.00
CA ARG A 118 2.85 6.59 2.51
C ARG A 118 2.14 6.20 3.80
N TYR A 119 2.32 7.02 4.83
CA TYR A 119 1.72 6.88 6.14
C TYR A 119 0.74 8.04 6.37
N GLU A 120 -0.43 7.76 6.91
CA GLU A 120 -1.43 8.77 7.23
C GLU A 120 -1.64 8.83 8.75
N PHE A 121 -1.28 9.97 9.34
CA PHE A 121 -1.53 10.26 10.75
C PHE A 121 -2.76 11.15 10.85
N ARG A 122 -3.71 10.78 11.70
CA ARG A 122 -4.96 11.51 11.91
C ARG A 122 -5.17 11.76 13.40
N LEU A 123 -5.29 13.02 13.80
CA LEU A 123 -5.59 13.47 15.15
C LEU A 123 -7.11 13.61 15.30
N PHE A 124 -7.65 12.98 16.33
CA PHE A 124 -9.06 13.05 16.70
C PHE A 124 -9.23 13.61 18.10
N GLY A 125 -10.31 14.35 18.32
CA GLY A 125 -10.71 14.90 19.61
C GLY A 125 -12.23 15.05 19.73
N GLY A 126 -12.68 15.81 20.72
CA GLY A 126 -14.09 15.90 21.08
C GLY A 126 -14.62 14.63 21.79
N PRO A 127 -15.92 14.59 22.13
CA PRO A 127 -16.53 13.44 22.78
C PRO A 127 -16.28 12.15 21.98
N GLU A 128 -15.83 11.09 22.66
CA GLU A 128 -15.52 9.78 22.05
C GLU A 128 -14.49 9.81 20.89
N TYR A 129 -13.76 10.92 20.73
CA TYR A 129 -12.77 11.10 19.66
C TYR A 129 -13.36 10.92 18.25
N VAL A 130 -14.60 11.36 18.03
CA VAL A 130 -15.26 11.23 16.72
C VAL A 130 -14.86 12.33 15.74
N LYS A 131 -14.41 13.49 16.23
CA LYS A 131 -14.06 14.63 15.39
C LYS A 131 -12.60 14.56 14.97
N GLN A 132 -12.33 14.44 13.67
CA GLN A 132 -10.98 14.60 13.13
C GLN A 132 -10.58 16.08 13.23
N LEU A 133 -9.53 16.36 14.02
CA LEU A 133 -9.02 17.71 14.25
C LEU A 133 -7.97 18.11 13.21
N ALA A 134 -7.08 17.18 12.86
CA ALA A 134 -6.02 17.39 11.89
C ALA A 134 -5.57 16.06 11.26
N ALA A 135 -5.00 16.11 10.07
CA ALA A 135 -4.41 14.96 9.42
C ALA A 135 -3.14 15.37 8.66
N ILE A 136 -2.15 14.49 8.63
CA ILE A 136 -0.94 14.68 7.83
C ILE A 136 -0.55 13.37 7.15
N SER A 137 -0.11 13.49 5.91
CA SER A 137 0.51 12.38 5.18
C SER A 137 2.03 12.52 5.22
N VAL A 138 2.70 11.43 5.54
CA VAL A 138 4.15 11.32 5.61
C VAL A 138 4.59 10.31 4.58
N THR A 139 5.46 10.72 3.67
CA THR A 139 5.99 9.83 2.62
C THR A 139 7.51 9.74 2.76
N GLY A 140 8.04 8.52 2.70
CA GLY A 140 9.47 8.28 2.64
C GLY A 140 9.98 8.33 1.21
N VAL A 141 11.01 9.13 0.95
CA VAL A 141 11.57 9.33 -0.38
C VAL A 141 13.10 9.12 -0.31
N PRO A 142 13.70 8.32 -1.22
CA PRO A 142 15.14 8.08 -1.23
C PRO A 142 15.97 9.36 -1.36
N ASP A 143 15.61 10.20 -2.34
CA ASP A 143 16.38 11.40 -2.74
C ASP A 143 15.69 12.72 -2.36
N ALA A 144 14.96 12.75 -1.24
CA ALA A 144 14.32 13.99 -0.81
C ALA A 144 15.34 15.00 -0.28
N THR A 145 15.41 16.18 -0.92
CA THR A 145 15.82 17.40 -0.22
C THR A 145 14.75 17.75 0.82
N PRO A 146 15.06 17.79 2.13
CA PRO A 146 14.08 18.11 3.15
C PRO A 146 13.52 19.51 2.91
N ARG A 147 12.21 19.64 2.73
CA ARG A 147 11.55 20.94 2.89
C ARG A 147 11.34 21.18 4.38
N ALA A 148 12.21 22.00 4.96
CA ALA A 148 11.92 22.64 6.24
C ALA A 148 10.88 23.73 5.95
N THR A 149 9.60 23.44 6.09
CA THR A 149 8.60 24.51 6.12
C THR A 149 7.44 24.09 7.01
N VAL A 150 7.34 24.70 8.20
CA VAL A 150 6.25 25.63 8.51
C VAL A 150 6.79 26.71 9.46
N GLY A 151 6.39 27.96 9.24
CA GLY A 151 6.53 29.07 10.19
C GLY A 151 5.76 28.81 11.49
N PRO A 152 5.72 29.78 12.43
CA PRO A 152 5.15 29.57 13.76
C PRO A 152 3.69 29.13 13.64
N VAL A 153 3.40 27.87 13.95
CA VAL A 153 2.04 27.37 14.10
C VAL A 153 1.48 27.98 15.37
N ALA A 154 0.36 28.69 15.23
CA ALA A 154 -0.31 29.33 16.35
C ALA A 154 -0.73 28.25 17.37
N LEU A 155 -0.32 28.43 18.63
CA LEU A 155 -0.44 27.45 19.73
C LEU A 155 -1.89 27.11 20.12
N ASP A 156 -2.84 27.88 19.62
CA ASP A 156 -4.28 27.89 19.89
C ASP A 156 -5.12 27.20 18.79
N GLN A 157 -4.49 26.65 17.75
CA GLN A 157 -5.17 25.85 16.74
C GLN A 157 -4.76 24.37 16.80
N ALA A 158 -5.71 23.49 16.51
CA ALA A 158 -5.43 22.07 16.39
C ALA A 158 -4.44 21.83 15.25
N CYS A 159 -3.32 21.16 15.53
CA CYS A 159 -2.28 20.92 14.56
C CYS A 159 -1.69 19.52 14.66
N LEU A 160 -1.22 19.03 13.52
CA LEU A 160 -0.48 17.78 13.38
C LEU A 160 0.60 17.99 12.32
N ILE A 161 1.86 17.95 12.74
CA ILE A 161 3.03 18.34 11.94
C ILE A 161 4.03 17.20 11.93
N ALA A 162 4.72 17.01 10.81
CA ALA A 162 5.77 16.03 10.63
C ALA A 162 7.03 16.72 10.10
N VAL A 163 8.17 16.57 10.78
CA VAL A 163 9.44 17.17 10.37
C VAL A 163 10.57 16.15 10.47
N PRO A 164 11.33 15.88 9.38
CA PRO A 164 11.08 16.33 8.00
C PRO A 164 9.83 15.70 7.37
N ASN A 165 9.26 16.35 6.34
CA ASN A 165 8.22 15.80 5.47
C ASN A 165 8.29 16.48 4.07
N PRO A 166 8.58 15.76 2.96
CA PRO A 166 8.82 14.32 2.86
C PRO A 166 10.04 13.88 3.67
N VAL A 167 10.06 12.62 4.09
CA VAL A 167 11.11 12.05 4.93
C VAL A 167 12.22 11.51 4.04
N PRO A 168 13.46 12.01 4.15
CA PRO A 168 14.59 11.42 3.45
C PRO A 168 14.86 10.01 3.99
N VAL A 169 15.01 9.06 3.07
CA VAL A 169 15.30 7.65 3.37
C VAL A 169 16.58 7.25 2.63
N PRO A 170 17.76 7.77 3.03
CA PRO A 170 19.03 7.46 2.36
C PRO A 170 19.49 6.01 2.59
N ASN A 171 18.96 5.38 3.65
CA ASN A 171 19.23 4.01 4.04
C ASN A 171 17.90 3.23 4.09
N ARG A 172 17.82 2.15 4.87
CA ARG A 172 16.60 1.33 5.00
C ARG A 172 15.38 2.09 5.55
N PHE A 173 15.60 3.03 6.46
CA PHE A 173 14.54 3.80 7.11
C PHE A 173 14.92 5.28 7.23
N GLY A 174 13.94 6.15 7.05
CA GLY A 174 13.99 7.57 7.37
C GLY A 174 13.39 7.85 8.75
N ARG A 175 13.73 9.02 9.29
CA ARG A 175 13.25 9.49 10.59
C ARG A 175 12.50 10.81 10.44
N THR A 176 11.32 10.88 11.04
CA THR A 176 10.53 12.10 11.19
C THR A 176 10.06 12.23 12.64
N THR A 177 9.74 13.43 13.07
CA THR A 177 9.12 13.70 14.36
C THR A 177 7.71 14.21 14.12
N ILE A 178 6.73 13.55 14.74
CA ILE A 178 5.33 13.97 14.70
C ILE A 178 5.03 14.81 15.94
N THR A 179 4.60 16.05 15.73
CA THR A 179 4.19 16.97 16.80
C THR A 179 2.71 17.29 16.65
N TRP A 180 1.99 17.35 17.77
CA TRP A 180 0.55 17.60 17.77
C TRP A 180 0.10 18.53 18.90
N ASN A 181 -1.04 19.17 18.66
CA ASN A 181 -1.79 19.97 19.64
C ASN A 181 -3.28 19.90 19.27
N THR A 182 -4.17 19.73 20.23
CA THR A 182 -5.63 19.76 20.02
C THR A 182 -6.18 21.18 19.92
N GLY A 183 -5.41 22.20 20.33
CA GLY A 183 -5.78 23.62 20.28
C GLY A 183 -6.69 24.07 21.42
N ASP A 184 -7.57 23.19 21.89
CA ASP A 184 -8.50 23.44 23.00
C ASP A 184 -8.05 22.85 24.35
N GLY A 185 -6.91 22.15 24.38
CA GLY A 185 -6.37 21.50 25.57
C GLY A 185 -7.11 20.22 25.99
N SER A 186 -8.12 19.78 25.23
CA SER A 186 -8.82 18.52 25.44
C SER A 186 -7.94 17.33 25.02
N GLU A 187 -8.24 16.15 25.58
CA GLU A 187 -7.54 14.92 25.23
C GLU A 187 -7.75 14.58 23.74
N GLY A 188 -6.66 14.30 23.04
CA GLY A 188 -6.68 13.85 21.64
C GLY A 188 -6.12 12.45 21.47
N ARG A 189 -6.49 11.77 20.38
CA ARG A 189 -5.92 10.48 19.96
C ARG A 189 -5.41 10.57 18.53
N ILE A 190 -4.19 10.11 18.32
CA ILE A 190 -3.57 10.03 16.99
C ILE A 190 -3.60 8.58 16.55
N TYR A 191 -4.14 8.37 15.36
CA TYR A 191 -4.11 7.07 14.69
C TYR A 191 -3.20 7.12 13.47
N LEU A 192 -2.54 6.01 13.20
CA LEU A 192 -1.66 5.77 12.07
C LEU A 192 -2.28 4.73 11.15
N SER A 193 -2.37 5.05 9.86
CA SER A 193 -2.81 4.14 8.80
C SER A 193 -1.75 3.99 7.70
N GLU A 194 -1.59 2.76 7.22
CA GLU A 194 -0.67 2.35 6.14
C GLU A 194 -1.51 1.75 5.01
N GLY A 195 -2.29 2.59 4.32
CA GLY A 195 -3.13 2.13 3.21
C GLY A 195 -4.42 1.41 3.64
N GLY A 196 -4.97 1.73 4.82
CA GLY A 196 -6.18 1.10 5.37
C GLY A 196 -5.93 -0.25 6.05
N ASN A 197 -6.95 -0.88 6.64
CA ASN A 197 -6.80 -2.18 7.27
C ASN A 197 -7.17 -3.29 6.27
N TYR A 198 -6.26 -4.25 6.10
CA TYR A 198 -6.49 -5.40 5.25
C TYR A 198 -7.52 -6.34 5.87
N ASP A 199 -8.54 -6.73 5.09
CA ASP A 199 -9.42 -7.82 5.50
C ASP A 199 -8.83 -9.16 5.07
N GLY A 200 -8.31 -9.91 6.05
CA GLY A 200 -7.84 -11.28 5.84
C GLY A 200 -8.96 -12.28 5.54
N ARG A 201 -10.23 -11.90 5.71
CA ARG A 201 -11.35 -12.73 5.31
C ARG A 201 -11.46 -12.74 3.79
N ARG A 202 -11.28 -13.92 3.21
CA ARG A 202 -11.58 -14.17 1.80
C ARG A 202 -13.08 -13.97 1.57
N PRO A 203 -13.49 -13.27 0.49
CA PRO A 203 -14.90 -13.21 0.12
C PRO A 203 -15.49 -14.61 -0.01
N ASN A 204 -16.71 -14.80 0.47
CA ASN A 204 -17.38 -16.10 0.39
C ASN A 204 -17.75 -16.46 -1.06
N ASP A 205 -18.02 -15.46 -1.88
CA ASP A 205 -18.38 -15.62 -3.29
C ASP A 205 -17.99 -14.38 -4.13
N SER A 206 -18.29 -14.46 -5.44
CA SER A 206 -18.03 -13.36 -6.37
C SER A 206 -18.85 -12.10 -6.08
N ALA A 207 -20.06 -12.23 -5.52
CA ALA A 207 -20.90 -11.07 -5.23
C ALA A 207 -20.31 -10.24 -4.08
N GLU A 208 -19.79 -10.91 -3.04
CA GLU A 208 -19.06 -10.24 -1.97
C GLU A 208 -17.76 -9.60 -2.47
N ALA A 209 -17.02 -10.26 -3.37
CA ALA A 209 -15.83 -9.69 -3.99
C ALA A 209 -16.14 -8.39 -4.78
N ILE A 210 -17.23 -8.38 -5.56
CA ILE A 210 -17.71 -7.21 -6.29
C ILE A 210 -18.13 -6.10 -5.31
N ASN A 211 -18.90 -6.42 -4.27
CA ASN A 211 -19.33 -5.42 -3.28
C ASN A 211 -18.14 -4.75 -2.58
N ARG A 212 -17.09 -5.52 -2.26
CA ARG A 212 -15.84 -4.99 -1.68
C ARG A 212 -15.10 -4.08 -2.66
N LEU A 213 -15.09 -4.41 -3.94
CA LEU A 213 -14.51 -3.57 -5.00
C LEU A 213 -15.26 -2.25 -5.16
N GLU A 214 -16.58 -2.30 -5.26
CA GLU A 214 -17.40 -1.10 -5.43
C GLU A 214 -17.36 -0.22 -4.18
N ALA A 215 -17.27 -0.81 -2.98
CA ALA A 215 -17.08 -0.06 -1.74
C ALA A 215 -15.74 0.69 -1.70
N ILE A 216 -14.64 0.06 -2.12
CA ILE A 216 -13.32 0.73 -2.15
C ILE A 216 -13.25 1.78 -3.27
N ARG A 217 -13.91 1.54 -4.40
CA ARG A 217 -14.07 2.51 -5.49
C ARG A 217 -14.87 3.74 -5.04
N ALA A 218 -15.99 3.55 -4.35
CA ALA A 218 -16.82 4.63 -3.81
C ALA A 218 -16.06 5.52 -2.80
N ARG A 219 -15.05 4.97 -2.12
CA ARG A 219 -14.15 5.73 -1.24
C ARG A 219 -13.10 6.55 -1.99
N GLY A 220 -13.00 6.38 -3.31
CA GLY A 220 -12.09 7.13 -4.17
C GLY A 220 -10.92 6.33 -4.72
N ALA A 221 -10.93 4.99 -4.63
CA ALA A 221 -9.98 4.18 -5.39
C ALA A 221 -10.25 4.34 -6.89
N GLN A 222 -9.22 4.74 -7.62
CA GLN A 222 -9.28 5.04 -9.05
C GLN A 222 -8.78 3.88 -9.90
N TYR A 223 -7.94 3.03 -9.32
CA TYR A 223 -7.36 1.87 -9.99
C TYR A 223 -7.40 0.65 -9.07
N LEU A 224 -7.54 -0.53 -9.68
CA LEU A 224 -7.32 -1.81 -9.02
C LEU A 224 -6.06 -2.44 -9.59
N LEU A 225 -5.10 -2.78 -8.73
CA LEU A 225 -3.90 -3.52 -9.06
C LEU A 225 -3.99 -4.93 -8.48
N LEU A 226 -3.95 -5.92 -9.35
CA LEU A 226 -3.84 -7.33 -9.00
C LEU A 226 -2.42 -7.79 -9.28
N PRO A 227 -1.58 -8.05 -8.25
CA PRO A 227 -0.30 -8.73 -8.44
C PRO A 227 -0.52 -10.14 -9.02
N ALA A 228 0.50 -10.71 -9.67
CA ALA A 228 0.44 -12.09 -10.17
C ALA A 228 0.08 -13.10 -9.06
N THR A 229 0.56 -12.86 -7.82
CA THR A 229 0.21 -13.65 -6.63
C THR A 229 -1.28 -13.59 -6.24
N ALA A 230 -2.05 -12.67 -6.84
CA ALA A 230 -3.47 -12.48 -6.62
C ALA A 230 -4.34 -12.86 -7.84
N PHE A 231 -3.77 -13.38 -8.93
CA PHE A 231 -4.56 -13.76 -10.12
C PHE A 231 -5.56 -14.87 -9.85
N TRP A 232 -5.34 -15.69 -8.81
CA TRP A 232 -6.30 -16.67 -8.34
C TRP A 232 -7.69 -16.08 -8.03
N TRP A 233 -7.80 -14.78 -7.73
CA TRP A 233 -9.10 -14.10 -7.58
C TRP A 233 -9.93 -14.20 -8.86
N LEU A 234 -9.29 -14.07 -10.03
CA LEU A 234 -9.97 -14.08 -11.33
C LEU A 234 -10.44 -15.49 -11.70
N ASP A 235 -9.71 -16.52 -11.28
CA ASP A 235 -10.06 -17.91 -11.53
C ASP A 235 -11.14 -18.41 -10.57
N HIS A 236 -11.02 -18.05 -9.29
CA HIS A 236 -11.91 -18.50 -8.23
C HIS A 236 -13.25 -17.73 -8.24
N TYR A 237 -13.21 -16.41 -8.47
CA TYR A 237 -14.39 -15.55 -8.51
C TYR A 237 -14.74 -15.20 -9.96
N GLN A 238 -15.27 -16.17 -10.69
CA GLN A 238 -15.53 -16.02 -12.14
C GLN A 238 -16.44 -14.83 -12.48
N LYS A 239 -17.53 -14.61 -11.72
CA LYS A 239 -18.42 -13.46 -11.94
C LYS A 239 -17.75 -12.13 -11.58
N PHE A 240 -16.78 -12.12 -10.67
CA PHE A 240 -15.98 -10.94 -10.37
C PHE A 240 -15.05 -10.59 -11.53
N ARG A 241 -14.41 -11.58 -12.15
CA ARG A 241 -13.64 -11.38 -13.38
C ARG A 241 -14.52 -10.84 -14.51
N GLU A 242 -15.68 -11.45 -14.75
CA GLU A 242 -16.65 -10.98 -15.75
C GLU A 242 -17.07 -9.52 -15.48
N HIS A 243 -17.34 -9.18 -14.22
CA HIS A 243 -17.65 -7.81 -13.81
C HIS A 243 -16.51 -6.84 -14.13
N LEU A 244 -15.25 -7.22 -13.84
CA LEU A 244 -14.08 -6.40 -14.13
C LEU A 244 -13.90 -6.17 -15.64
N ASP A 245 -13.97 -7.22 -16.44
CA ASP A 245 -13.76 -7.15 -17.90
C ASP A 245 -14.87 -6.35 -18.61
N ALA A 246 -16.12 -6.51 -18.13
CA ALA A 246 -17.28 -5.82 -18.65
C ALA A 246 -17.27 -4.32 -18.31
N HIS A 247 -16.93 -3.94 -17.08
CA HIS A 247 -17.12 -2.57 -16.60
C HIS A 247 -15.85 -1.72 -16.63
N TYR A 248 -14.67 -2.32 -16.54
CA TYR A 248 -13.42 -1.59 -16.36
C TYR A 248 -12.45 -1.82 -17.51
N ARG A 249 -11.60 -0.83 -17.77
CA ARG A 249 -10.54 -0.93 -18.78
C ARG A 249 -9.27 -1.46 -18.14
N VAL A 250 -8.67 -2.47 -18.76
CA VAL A 250 -7.31 -2.91 -18.44
C VAL A 250 -6.31 -1.94 -19.08
N ILE A 251 -5.44 -1.33 -18.27
CA ILE A 251 -4.37 -0.43 -18.75
C ILE A 251 -3.00 -1.12 -18.78
N VAL A 252 -2.82 -2.14 -17.94
CA VAL A 252 -1.63 -3.01 -17.93
C VAL A 252 -2.08 -4.45 -17.74
N ARG A 253 -1.50 -5.37 -18.51
CA ARG A 253 -1.62 -6.81 -18.33
C ARG A 253 -0.26 -7.45 -18.56
N ASP A 254 0.38 -7.85 -17.47
CA ASP A 254 1.62 -8.63 -17.47
C ASP A 254 1.40 -9.89 -16.61
N GLU A 255 1.48 -11.05 -17.25
CA GLU A 255 1.19 -12.35 -16.61
C GLU A 255 2.15 -12.69 -15.45
N ASN A 256 3.32 -12.05 -15.40
CA ASN A 256 4.37 -12.33 -14.43
C ASN A 256 4.49 -11.26 -13.33
N THR A 257 3.72 -10.16 -13.42
CA THR A 257 3.86 -8.99 -12.55
C THR A 257 2.51 -8.57 -11.99
N CYS A 258 1.66 -7.97 -12.81
CA CYS A 258 0.35 -7.47 -12.38
C CYS A 258 -0.60 -7.16 -13.55
N ILE A 259 -1.87 -7.07 -13.19
CA ILE A 259 -2.92 -6.48 -14.03
C ILE A 259 -3.42 -5.22 -13.33
N ILE A 260 -3.58 -4.14 -14.10
CA ILE A 260 -4.12 -2.88 -13.59
C ILE A 260 -5.40 -2.52 -14.34
N PHE A 261 -6.48 -2.34 -13.59
CA PHE A 261 -7.77 -1.87 -14.07
C PHE A 261 -7.97 -0.40 -13.71
N ASP A 262 -8.49 0.39 -14.65
CA ASP A 262 -8.98 1.76 -14.42
C ASP A 262 -10.44 1.71 -13.96
N LEU A 263 -10.70 2.10 -12.71
CA LEU A 263 -12.01 2.09 -12.06
C LEU A 263 -12.81 3.38 -12.28
N ARG A 264 -12.22 4.40 -12.91
CA ARG A 264 -12.84 5.72 -13.04
C ARG A 264 -13.93 5.76 -14.11
N GLN A 265 -13.84 4.89 -15.11
CA GLN A 265 -14.81 4.82 -16.19
C GLN A 265 -15.50 3.46 -16.15
N THR A 266 -16.80 3.46 -15.88
CA THR A 266 -17.64 2.32 -16.20
C THR A 266 -17.82 2.34 -17.72
N LYS A 267 -17.38 1.31 -18.45
CA LYS A 267 -17.77 1.12 -19.85
C LYS A 267 -19.30 1.12 -19.87
N ALA A 268 -19.90 2.16 -20.45
CA ALA A 268 -21.35 2.20 -20.59
C ALA A 268 -21.79 1.02 -21.46
N ASN A 269 -22.84 0.32 -21.05
CA ASN A 269 -23.59 -0.56 -21.92
C ASN A 269 -23.96 0.23 -23.19
N GLY A 270 -23.77 -0.40 -24.35
CA GLY A 270 -23.74 0.21 -25.68
C GLY A 270 -24.66 1.42 -25.88
N ASP A 271 -24.04 2.57 -26.09
CA ASP A 271 -24.63 3.60 -26.94
C ASP A 271 -24.21 3.26 -28.37
N ASP A 272 -25.17 2.72 -29.12
CA ASP A 272 -25.06 2.42 -30.53
C ASP A 272 -25.12 3.75 -31.30
N SER A 273 -23.96 4.37 -31.50
CA SER A 273 -23.80 5.42 -32.49
C SER A 273 -22.36 5.43 -33.01
N PRO A 274 -22.15 5.22 -34.32
CA PRO A 274 -20.83 5.21 -34.92
C PRO A 274 -20.36 6.66 -35.05
N ASN A 275 -19.28 7.02 -34.35
CA ASN A 275 -18.50 8.18 -34.77
C ASN A 275 -17.06 7.78 -35.01
N GLU A 276 -16.75 7.69 -36.29
CA GLU A 276 -15.44 7.57 -36.88
C GLU A 276 -14.51 8.65 -36.32
N THR A 277 -13.36 8.25 -35.78
CA THR A 277 -12.07 8.84 -36.18
C THR A 277 -10.98 7.85 -35.77
N LYS A 278 -10.61 6.99 -36.73
CA LYS A 278 -9.36 6.22 -36.69
C LYS A 278 -8.20 7.21 -36.78
N ALA A 279 -7.40 7.33 -35.72
CA ALA A 279 -6.03 7.82 -35.81
C ALA A 279 -5.10 6.62 -35.59
N GLU A 280 -4.74 5.95 -36.69
CA GLU A 280 -3.68 4.94 -36.72
C GLU A 280 -2.33 5.64 -36.47
N ILE A 281 -1.74 5.45 -35.30
CA ILE A 281 -0.33 5.73 -35.08
C ILE A 281 0.44 4.55 -35.69
N LYS A 282 0.88 4.71 -36.94
CA LYS A 282 1.94 3.89 -37.54
C LYS A 282 3.24 4.16 -36.79
N ILE A 283 3.70 3.17 -36.02
CA ILE A 283 5.09 3.17 -35.56
C ILE A 283 5.94 2.76 -36.75
N ASP A 284 6.70 3.73 -37.24
CA ASP A 284 7.64 3.61 -38.34
C ASP A 284 8.74 2.60 -37.97
N GLN A 285 8.77 1.47 -38.66
CA GLN A 285 9.90 0.53 -38.61
C GLN A 285 11.03 1.09 -39.46
N ALA A 286 11.88 1.92 -38.86
CA ALA A 286 13.11 2.38 -39.50
C ALA A 286 14.29 1.47 -39.13
N ARG A 287 14.68 0.64 -40.11
CA ARG A 287 16.06 0.25 -40.46
C ARG A 287 16.97 -0.31 -39.36
N ARG A 288 17.13 -1.64 -39.37
CA ARG A 288 18.46 -2.26 -39.24
C ARG A 288 18.89 -2.72 -40.63
N ASP A 289 19.67 -1.89 -41.32
CA ASP A 289 20.54 -2.40 -42.38
C ASP A 289 21.74 -3.11 -41.72
N PRO A 290 22.11 -4.32 -42.17
CA PRO A 290 23.35 -4.99 -41.79
C PRO A 290 24.52 -4.55 -42.69
N LEU A 291 25.76 -4.87 -42.28
CA LEU A 291 27.05 -4.80 -43.01
C LEU A 291 27.89 -3.53 -42.74
N PHE A 292 29.20 -3.50 -42.48
CA PHE A 292 30.37 -4.41 -42.38
C PHE A 292 31.28 -3.77 -41.30
N ILE A 293 32.15 -4.45 -40.54
CA ILE A 293 33.38 -5.20 -40.86
C ILE A 293 33.66 -6.15 -39.70
#